data_AF-X1I7T8-F1
#
_entry.id   AF-X1I7T8-F1
#
_cell.length_a   1.000
_cell.length_b   1.000
_cell.length_c   1.000
_cell.angle_alpha   90.00
_cell.angle_beta   90.00
_cell.angle_gamma   90.00
#
_symmetry.space_group_name_H-M   'P 1'
#
loop_
_entity.id
_entity.type
_entity.pdbx_description
1 polymer ?
#
loop_
_entity_poly.entity_id
_entity_poly.type
_entity_poly.pdbx_seq_one_letter_code
_entity_poly.pdbx_strand_id
1 'polypeptide(L)'
;MGSRAWYPIGIGYIAAYLLKDGFEVEIIDCIGDNLSRVEFKKRLVNCKADAYGIGGLIMAFNNVLEIANVVKETYPDAIIFAGNTVASTIPEILLSNSPIQVAVMWEGEYTTVNLMNALKDEISLKTVKGIIFKDKDGNIIKTLEQTIIKDLDELPFPAWDLIPMKNYMENINYNYPISSVRGCPYNCTFCCKTFLLNKVRARSPQHIINEIIEAKKRFNIKKFCFFDDLFIYNRNRVMEFCDLKINTPEIKEIP
;
A
#
# COMPACT_ATOMS: atom_id res chain seq x y z
N MET A 1 -11.65 -10.11 19.49
CA MET A 1 -12.14 -11.03 18.44
C MET A 1 -11.07 -11.10 17.38
N GLY A 2 -10.51 -12.28 17.11
CA GLY A 2 -9.34 -12.44 16.25
C GLY A 2 -9.64 -12.03 14.81
N SER A 3 -9.39 -10.76 14.48
CA SER A 3 -9.25 -10.36 13.09
C SER A 3 -8.00 -11.06 12.56
N ARG A 4 -8.15 -11.72 11.42
CA ARG A 4 -7.00 -12.23 10.68
C ARG A 4 -6.17 -11.00 10.30
N ALA A 5 -5.04 -10.80 10.98
CA ALA A 5 -4.15 -9.69 10.69
C ALA A 5 -3.57 -9.94 9.29
N TRP A 6 -3.84 -9.02 8.37
CA TRP A 6 -3.32 -9.08 7.01
C TRP A 6 -2.12 -8.16 6.91
N TYR A 7 -1.05 -8.63 6.26
CA TYR A 7 0.07 -7.79 5.87
C TYR A 7 -0.42 -6.52 5.15
N PRO A 8 0.06 -5.32 5.48
CA PRO A 8 -0.31 -4.12 4.75
C PRO A 8 0.52 -3.99 3.46
N ILE A 9 0.40 -4.94 2.52
CA ILE A 9 1.27 -5.05 1.33
C ILE A 9 1.39 -3.73 0.54
N GLY A 10 0.27 -3.03 0.37
CA GLY A 10 0.24 -1.75 -0.34
C GLY A 10 1.10 -0.69 0.35
N ILE A 11 0.97 -0.54 1.68
CA ILE A 11 1.80 0.39 2.46
C ILE A 11 3.27 -0.04 2.39
N GLY A 12 3.56 -1.34 2.43
CA GLY A 12 4.92 -1.86 2.26
C GLY A 12 5.56 -1.45 0.93
N TYR A 13 4.81 -1.49 -0.18
CA TYR A 13 5.29 -1.00 -1.49
C TYR A 13 5.49 0.51 -1.51
N ILE A 14 4.54 1.29 -0.98
CA ILE A 14 4.67 2.75 -0.91
C ILE A 14 5.91 3.15 -0.09
N ALA A 15 6.11 2.53 1.07
CA ALA A 15 7.26 2.78 1.93
C ALA A 15 8.58 2.41 1.23
N ALA A 16 8.66 1.25 0.58
CA ALA A 16 9.85 0.85 -0.17
C ALA A 16 10.17 1.83 -1.31
N TYR A 17 9.13 2.33 -2.00
CA TYR A 17 9.30 3.29 -3.08
C TYR A 17 9.75 4.67 -2.57
N LEU A 18 9.25 5.12 -1.43
CA LEU A 18 9.71 6.35 -0.75
C LEU A 18 11.16 6.23 -0.26
N LEU A 19 11.53 5.11 0.36
CA LEU A 19 12.91 4.83 0.78
C LEU A 19 13.87 4.86 -0.41
N LYS A 20 13.47 4.31 -1.56
CA LYS A 20 14.26 4.33 -2.80
C LYS A 20 14.53 5.76 -3.30
N ASP A 21 13.63 6.71 -3.04
CA ASP A 21 13.76 8.13 -3.39
C ASP A 21 14.45 8.96 -2.29
N GLY A 22 14.92 8.31 -1.21
CA GLY A 22 15.70 8.94 -0.15
C GLY A 22 14.89 9.57 0.98
N PHE A 23 13.58 9.29 1.08
CA PHE A 23 12.78 9.70 2.23
C PHE A 23 13.00 8.79 3.43
N GLU A 24 12.96 9.37 4.62
CA GLU A 24 12.84 8.60 5.87
C GLU A 24 11.38 8.18 6.05
N VAL A 25 11.16 6.90 6.37
CA VAL A 25 9.82 6.33 6.46
C VAL A 25 9.72 5.46 7.70
N GLU A 26 8.65 5.65 8.45
CA GLU A 26 8.23 4.76 9.52
C GLU A 26 6.82 4.21 9.24
N ILE A 27 6.58 2.96 9.62
CA ILE A 27 5.25 2.34 9.56
C ILE A 27 4.80 2.03 10.99
N ILE A 28 3.60 2.48 11.32
CA ILE A 28 2.88 2.04 12.52
C ILE A 28 1.71 1.17 12.07
N ASP A 29 1.84 -0.15 12.26
CA ASP A 29 0.76 -1.08 11.96
C ASP A 29 -0.02 -1.42 13.24
N CYS A 30 -1.13 -0.74 13.46
CA CYS A 30 -1.98 -0.97 14.64
C CYS A 30 -2.57 -2.38 14.70
N ILE A 31 -2.76 -3.04 13.55
CA ILE A 31 -3.30 -4.41 13.50
C ILE A 31 -2.18 -5.41 13.80
N GLY A 32 -1.04 -5.25 13.13
CA GLY A 32 0.13 -6.11 13.30
C GLY A 32 0.70 -6.06 14.70
N ASP A 33 0.82 -4.87 15.30
CA ASP A 33 1.30 -4.69 16.68
C ASP A 33 0.18 -4.80 17.74
N ASN A 34 -1.07 -5.07 17.34
CA ASN A 34 -2.24 -5.14 18.22
C ASN A 34 -2.37 -3.92 19.15
N LEU A 35 -2.21 -2.72 18.59
CA LEU A 35 -2.21 -1.47 19.34
C LEU A 35 -3.63 -0.99 19.62
N SER A 36 -3.92 -0.71 20.88
CA SER A 36 -5.06 0.12 21.26
C SER A 36 -4.87 1.57 20.81
N ARG A 37 -5.94 2.36 20.77
CA ARG A 37 -5.87 3.81 20.50
C ARG A 37 -4.86 4.54 21.39
N VAL A 38 -4.77 4.14 22.67
CA VAL A 38 -3.83 4.74 23.65
C VAL A 38 -2.38 4.39 23.30
N GLU A 39 -2.11 3.15 22.94
CA GLU A 39 -0.76 2.70 22.54
C GLU A 39 -0.34 3.29 21.20
N PHE A 40 -1.26 3.36 20.23
CA PHE A 40 -1.03 4.06 18.97
C PHE A 40 -0.64 5.52 19.22
N LYS A 41 -1.40 6.25 20.02
CA LYS A 41 -1.09 7.66 20.36
C LYS A 41 0.27 7.80 21.04
N LYS A 42 0.62 6.89 21.97
CA LYS A 42 1.94 6.90 22.63
C LYS A 42 3.07 6.70 21.63
N ARG A 43 2.91 5.78 20.66
CA ARG A 43 3.92 5.55 19.62
C ARG A 43 4.04 6.75 18.69
N LEU A 44 2.91 7.28 18.24
CA LEU A 44 2.84 8.47 17.38
C LEU A 44 3.58 9.70 17.94
N VAL A 45 3.54 9.91 19.26
CA VAL A 45 4.27 11.02 19.92
C VAL A 45 5.79 10.92 19.72
N ASN A 46 6.32 9.70 19.59
CA ASN A 46 7.75 9.49 19.36
C ASN A 46 8.13 9.44 17.87
N CYS A 47 7.14 9.50 16.97
CA CYS A 47 7.30 9.36 15.52
C CYS A 47 6.77 10.63 14.83
N LYS A 48 7.32 11.81 15.19
CA LYS A 48 6.96 13.05 14.52
C LYS A 48 7.48 13.02 13.08
N ALA A 49 6.63 13.34 12.10
CA ALA A 49 6.94 13.35 10.68
C ALA A 49 6.38 14.59 10.01
N ASP A 50 6.91 14.92 8.82
CA ASP A 50 6.44 16.06 8.01
C ASP A 50 5.08 15.80 7.35
N ALA A 51 4.78 14.53 7.08
CA ALA A 51 3.51 14.09 6.54
C ALA A 51 3.12 12.70 7.05
N TYR A 52 1.81 12.45 7.15
CA TYR A 52 1.24 11.22 7.68
C TYR A 52 0.36 10.56 6.61
N GLY A 53 0.82 9.40 6.12
CA GLY A 53 0.09 8.59 5.13
C GLY A 53 -0.76 7.51 5.78
N ILE A 54 -2.03 7.41 5.37
CA ILE A 54 -2.96 6.39 5.87
C ILE A 54 -3.51 5.56 4.71
N GLY A 55 -3.39 4.23 4.78
CA GLY A 55 -3.95 3.32 3.79
C GLY A 55 -5.09 2.49 4.35
N GLY A 56 -6.16 2.33 3.58
CA GLY A 56 -7.27 1.46 3.98
C GLY A 56 -8.10 1.00 2.80
N LEU A 57 -8.63 -0.21 2.89
CA LEU A 57 -9.76 -0.59 2.05
C LEU A 57 -10.98 0.25 2.42
N ILE A 58 -11.95 0.38 1.52
CA ILE A 58 -13.20 1.12 1.80
C ILE A 58 -13.89 0.67 3.09
N MET A 59 -13.82 -0.62 3.42
CA MET A 59 -14.40 -1.20 4.65
C MET A 59 -13.72 -0.71 5.93
N ALA A 60 -12.49 -0.21 5.83
CA ALA A 60 -11.71 0.34 6.95
C ALA A 60 -11.92 1.85 7.12
N PHE A 61 -12.93 2.46 6.47
CA PHE A 61 -13.18 3.90 6.51
C PHE A 61 -13.18 4.46 7.93
N ASN A 62 -13.90 3.84 8.87
CA ASN A 62 -13.94 4.31 10.26
C ASN A 62 -12.57 4.25 10.95
N ASN A 63 -11.76 3.21 10.67
CA ASN A 63 -10.41 3.12 11.21
C ASN A 63 -9.50 4.21 10.62
N VAL A 64 -9.64 4.51 9.33
CA VAL A 64 -8.91 5.60 8.65
C VAL A 64 -9.26 6.95 9.29
N LEU A 65 -10.54 7.20 9.56
CA LEU A 65 -10.99 8.41 10.27
C LEU A 65 -10.42 8.48 11.68
N GLU A 66 -10.47 7.38 12.44
CA GLU A 66 -9.97 7.33 13.80
C GLU A 66 -8.46 7.63 13.85
N ILE A 67 -7.67 6.99 12.99
CA ILE A 67 -6.23 7.23 12.88
C ILE A 67 -5.96 8.70 12.53
N ALA A 68 -6.65 9.24 11.52
CA ALA A 68 -6.48 10.63 11.09
C ALA A 68 -6.81 11.63 12.21
N ASN A 69 -7.86 11.37 12.99
CA ASN A 69 -8.24 12.19 14.14
C ASN A 69 -7.18 12.14 15.25
N VAL A 70 -6.67 10.96 15.59
CA VAL A 70 -5.59 10.83 16.60
C VAL A 70 -4.32 11.55 16.13
N VAL A 71 -3.99 11.50 14.84
CA VAL A 71 -2.89 12.28 14.26
C VAL A 71 -3.13 13.77 14.45
N LYS A 72 -4.31 14.28 14.07
CA LYS A 72 -4.64 15.71 14.16
C LYS A 72 -4.72 16.22 15.61
N GLU A 73 -5.23 15.39 16.53
CA GLU A 73 -5.22 15.68 17.98
C GLU A 73 -3.81 15.81 18.55
N THR A 74 -2.86 15.02 18.01
CA THR A 74 -1.47 15.00 18.50
C THR A 74 -0.65 16.10 17.83
N TYR A 75 -0.89 16.34 16.55
CA TYR A 75 -0.19 17.31 15.72
C TYR A 75 -1.23 18.12 14.91
N PRO A 76 -1.70 19.26 15.44
CA PRO A 76 -2.74 20.08 14.80
C PRO A 76 -2.37 20.57 13.39
N ASP A 77 -1.08 20.74 13.10
CA ASP A 77 -0.58 21.18 11.79
C ASP A 77 -0.18 20.03 10.87
N ALA A 78 -0.39 18.77 11.28
CA ALA A 78 -0.03 17.60 10.47
C ALA A 78 -0.69 17.65 9.09
N ILE A 79 0.13 17.38 8.08
CA ILE A 79 -0.30 17.10 6.71
C ILE A 79 -0.66 15.61 6.65
N ILE A 80 -1.93 15.32 6.40
CA ILE A 80 -2.45 13.97 6.36
C ILE A 80 -2.93 13.67 4.95
N PHE A 81 -2.43 12.57 4.38
CA PHE A 81 -2.91 12.04 3.12
C PHE A 81 -3.38 10.60 3.27
N ALA A 82 -4.30 10.18 2.42
CA ALA A 82 -4.80 8.81 2.40
C ALA A 82 -4.74 8.22 1.00
N GLY A 83 -4.49 6.91 0.91
CA GLY A 83 -4.45 6.16 -0.33
C GLY A 83 -5.33 4.92 -0.30
N ASN A 84 -5.10 4.00 -1.25
CA ASN A 84 -5.85 2.75 -1.40
C ASN A 84 -7.33 2.99 -1.76
N THR A 85 -8.19 1.95 -1.70
CA THR A 85 -9.56 2.03 -2.23
C THR A 85 -10.44 3.00 -1.46
N VAL A 86 -10.17 3.29 -0.18
CA VAL A 86 -10.93 4.31 0.56
C VAL A 86 -10.78 5.69 -0.09
N ALA A 87 -9.56 6.08 -0.48
CA ALA A 87 -9.29 7.34 -1.14
C ALA A 87 -9.76 7.32 -2.60
N SER A 88 -9.57 6.21 -3.29
CA SER A 88 -9.87 6.13 -4.73
C SER A 88 -11.37 6.03 -5.05
N THR A 89 -12.17 5.49 -4.12
CA THR A 89 -13.60 5.24 -4.35
C THR A 89 -14.47 6.39 -3.88
N ILE A 90 -14.13 7.02 -2.75
CA ILE A 90 -14.96 8.07 -2.12
C ILE A 90 -14.13 9.31 -1.70
N PRO A 91 -13.27 9.86 -2.58
CA PRO A 91 -12.32 10.92 -2.20
C PRO A 91 -12.99 12.15 -1.59
N GLU A 92 -14.09 12.61 -2.17
CA GLU A 92 -14.82 13.81 -1.69
C GLU A 92 -15.43 13.59 -0.31
N ILE A 93 -16.00 12.41 -0.05
CA ILE A 93 -16.56 12.04 1.25
C ILE A 93 -15.43 11.96 2.29
N LEU A 94 -14.32 11.32 1.93
CA LEU A 94 -13.14 11.19 2.80
C LEU A 94 -12.60 12.56 3.20
N LEU A 95 -12.36 13.46 2.23
CA LEU A 95 -11.80 14.80 2.48
C LEU A 95 -12.77 15.75 3.19
N SER A 96 -14.08 15.54 3.03
CA SER A 96 -15.10 16.39 3.67
C SER A 96 -15.40 15.99 5.11
N ASN A 97 -15.25 14.70 5.46
CA ASN A 97 -15.66 14.15 6.76
C ASN A 97 -14.46 13.74 7.63
N SER A 98 -13.25 14.23 7.31
CA SER A 98 -12.05 13.86 8.04
C SER A 98 -11.03 15.00 8.06
N PRO A 99 -10.01 14.94 8.94
CA PRO A 99 -8.88 15.85 8.89
C PRO A 99 -7.84 15.45 7.83
N ILE A 100 -8.19 14.64 6.82
CA ILE A 100 -7.29 14.30 5.70
C ILE A 100 -7.35 15.42 4.66
N GLN A 101 -6.19 15.90 4.20
CA GLN A 101 -6.09 16.98 3.21
C GLN A 101 -5.98 16.46 1.77
N VAL A 102 -5.37 15.29 1.57
CA VAL A 102 -5.03 14.78 0.24
C VAL A 102 -5.46 13.32 0.10
N ALA A 103 -6.20 13.00 -0.96
CA ALA A 103 -6.52 11.66 -1.41
C ALA A 103 -5.59 11.30 -2.58
N VAL A 104 -4.74 10.29 -2.38
CA VAL A 104 -3.90 9.67 -3.41
C VAL A 104 -4.74 8.64 -4.16
N MET A 105 -4.91 8.87 -5.45
CA MET A 105 -5.78 8.08 -6.30
C MET A 105 -5.02 6.91 -6.92
N TRP A 106 -5.64 5.73 -6.94
CA TRP A 106 -5.16 4.51 -7.58
C TRP A 106 -3.81 4.03 -7.03
N GLU A 107 -2.81 3.86 -7.91
CA GLU A 107 -1.46 3.45 -7.55
C GLU A 107 -0.68 4.64 -6.99
N GLY A 108 -0.18 4.45 -5.76
CA GLY A 108 0.38 5.54 -4.98
C GLY A 108 1.88 5.73 -5.17
N GLU A 109 2.62 4.81 -5.79
CA GLU A 109 4.10 4.84 -5.77
C GLU A 109 4.66 6.15 -6.34
N TYR A 110 4.37 6.45 -7.61
CA TYR A 110 4.78 7.72 -8.22
C TYR A 110 4.10 8.92 -7.56
N THR A 111 2.81 8.79 -7.23
CA THR A 111 2.02 9.92 -6.71
C THR A 111 2.50 10.37 -5.34
N THR A 112 2.78 9.44 -4.43
CA THR A 112 3.22 9.73 -3.07
C THR A 112 4.62 10.33 -3.07
N VAL A 113 5.54 9.84 -3.91
CA VAL A 113 6.87 10.48 -4.07
C VAL A 113 6.74 11.90 -4.61
N ASN A 114 5.93 12.11 -5.67
CA ASN A 114 5.70 13.46 -6.20
C ASN A 114 5.04 14.38 -5.18
N LEU A 115 4.12 13.85 -4.36
CA LEU A 115 3.49 14.58 -3.27
C LEU A 115 4.54 14.98 -2.22
N MET A 116 5.38 14.06 -1.76
CA MET A 116 6.40 14.37 -0.76
C MET A 116 7.42 15.38 -1.29
N ASN A 117 7.86 15.25 -2.54
CA ASN A 117 8.74 16.24 -3.17
C ASN A 117 8.07 17.61 -3.28
N ALA A 118 6.79 17.68 -3.68
CA ALA A 118 6.07 18.95 -3.72
C ALA A 118 5.92 19.60 -2.34
N LEU A 119 5.70 18.80 -1.28
CA LEU A 119 5.65 19.31 0.10
C LEU A 119 7.02 19.82 0.56
N LYS A 120 8.09 19.05 0.30
CA LYS A 120 9.47 19.39 0.66
C LYS A 120 9.95 20.67 -0.02
N ASP A 121 9.63 20.84 -1.30
CA ASP A 121 10.06 21.97 -2.12
C ASP A 121 9.05 23.13 -2.12
N GLU A 122 7.99 23.05 -1.29
CA GLU A 122 6.89 24.01 -1.20
C GLU A 122 6.21 24.34 -2.55
N ILE A 123 6.18 23.34 -3.45
CA ILE A 123 5.55 23.44 -4.77
C ILE A 123 4.04 23.26 -4.63
N SER A 124 3.28 23.96 -5.47
CA SER A 124 1.82 23.83 -5.51
C SER A 124 1.37 22.39 -5.75
N LEU A 125 0.49 21.87 -4.89
CA LEU A 125 -0.14 20.55 -5.06
C LEU A 125 -0.89 20.39 -6.39
N LYS A 126 -1.25 21.48 -7.07
CA LYS A 126 -1.87 21.44 -8.40
C LYS A 126 -0.97 20.78 -9.47
N THR A 127 0.34 20.71 -9.23
CA THR A 127 1.30 20.07 -10.16
C THR A 127 1.45 18.57 -9.90
N VAL A 128 1.04 18.07 -8.73
CA VAL A 128 1.12 16.66 -8.36
C VAL A 128 0.02 15.91 -9.11
N LYS A 129 0.40 14.96 -9.98
CA LYS A 129 -0.57 14.13 -10.69
C LYS A 129 -1.10 13.02 -9.79
N GLY A 130 -2.38 12.68 -9.94
CA GLY A 130 -3.01 11.54 -9.27
C GLY A 130 -3.56 11.84 -7.89
N ILE A 131 -3.79 13.11 -7.55
CA ILE A 131 -4.38 13.49 -6.26
C ILE A 131 -5.69 14.27 -6.40
N ILE A 132 -6.53 14.14 -5.37
CA ILE A 132 -7.61 15.05 -5.06
C ILE A 132 -7.31 15.65 -3.70
N PHE A 133 -7.38 16.97 -3.53
CA PHE A 133 -7.06 17.60 -2.26
C PHE A 133 -8.01 18.74 -1.92
N LYS A 134 -8.08 19.07 -0.63
CA LYS A 134 -8.80 20.25 -0.12
C LYS A 134 -7.85 21.44 -0.08
N ASP A 135 -8.17 22.52 -0.78
CA ASP A 135 -7.37 23.75 -0.75
C ASP A 135 -7.63 24.57 0.52
N LYS A 136 -6.93 25.72 0.66
CA LYS A 136 -7.02 26.60 1.83
C LYS A 136 -8.42 27.19 2.03
N ASP A 137 -9.19 27.32 0.95
CA ASP A 137 -10.56 27.86 0.97
C ASP A 137 -11.60 26.75 1.18
N GLY A 138 -11.16 25.49 1.31
CA GLY A 138 -12.01 24.33 1.53
C GLY A 138 -12.54 23.69 0.25
N ASN A 139 -12.13 24.16 -0.94
CA ASN A 139 -12.57 23.60 -2.21
C ASN A 139 -11.86 22.28 -2.50
N ILE A 140 -12.58 21.34 -3.09
CA ILE A 140 -12.01 20.09 -3.57
C ILE A 140 -11.42 20.29 -4.96
N ILE A 141 -10.11 20.09 -5.09
CA ILE A 141 -9.35 20.25 -6.33
C ILE A 141 -8.89 18.88 -6.81
N LYS A 142 -9.23 18.54 -8.06
CA LYS A 142 -8.74 17.34 -8.75
C LYS A 142 -7.61 17.71 -9.71
N THR A 143 -6.51 16.99 -9.61
CA THR A 143 -5.33 17.15 -10.48
C THR A 143 -5.39 16.21 -11.69
N LEU A 144 -4.44 16.37 -12.61
CA LEU A 144 -4.28 15.45 -13.74
C LEU A 144 -4.02 14.02 -13.25
N GLU A 145 -4.49 13.03 -14.01
CA GLU A 145 -4.26 11.63 -13.66
C GLU A 145 -2.77 11.27 -13.72
N GLN A 146 -2.33 10.39 -12.81
CA GLN A 146 -0.98 9.86 -12.79
C GLN A 146 -0.83 8.76 -13.86
N THR A 147 0.35 8.69 -14.48
CA THR A 147 0.69 7.58 -15.36
C THR A 147 0.89 6.31 -14.55
N ILE A 148 0.31 5.20 -15.01
CA ILE A 148 0.52 3.91 -14.37
C ILE A 148 1.97 3.42 -14.55
N ILE A 149 2.48 2.68 -13.57
CA ILE A 149 3.76 1.99 -13.65
C ILE A 149 3.66 0.92 -14.73
N LYS A 150 4.52 0.95 -15.75
CA LYS A 150 4.42 0.03 -16.89
C LYS A 150 5.01 -1.34 -16.57
N ASP A 151 6.23 -1.35 -16.07
CA ASP A 151 6.94 -2.54 -15.66
C ASP A 151 6.86 -2.69 -14.15
N LEU A 152 6.20 -3.76 -13.70
CA LEU A 152 6.05 -4.03 -12.27
C LEU A 152 7.31 -4.66 -11.66
N ASP A 153 8.29 -5.08 -12.49
CA ASP A 153 9.55 -5.61 -12.01
C ASP A 153 10.53 -4.52 -11.55
N GLU A 154 10.28 -3.26 -11.93
CA GLU A 154 11.03 -2.10 -11.42
C GLU A 154 10.69 -1.73 -9.97
N LEU A 155 9.58 -2.28 -9.45
CA LEU A 155 9.13 -2.03 -8.09
C LEU A 155 10.04 -2.75 -7.09
N PRO A 156 10.51 -2.07 -6.04
CA PRO A 156 11.21 -2.75 -4.96
C PRO A 156 10.26 -3.72 -4.26
N PHE A 157 10.83 -4.76 -3.63
CA PHE A 157 10.04 -5.56 -2.69
C PHE A 157 9.50 -4.67 -1.56
N PRO A 158 8.37 -5.07 -0.94
CA PRO A 158 7.82 -4.33 0.20
C PRO A 158 8.86 -4.08 1.28
N ALA A 159 8.77 -2.93 1.96
CA ALA A 159 9.69 -2.54 3.04
C ALA A 159 9.49 -3.39 4.30
N TRP A 160 9.89 -4.67 4.23
CA TRP A 160 9.66 -5.65 5.29
C TRP A 160 10.27 -5.23 6.63
N ASP A 161 11.39 -4.51 6.60
CA ASP A 161 12.10 -4.05 7.80
C ASP A 161 11.29 -3.02 8.61
N LEU A 162 10.31 -2.36 7.99
CA LEU A 162 9.44 -1.40 8.66
C LEU A 162 8.14 -2.03 9.18
N ILE A 163 7.85 -3.28 8.80
CA ILE A 163 6.60 -3.96 9.18
C ILE A 163 6.92 -4.97 10.28
N PRO A 164 6.07 -5.15 11.30
CA PRO A 164 6.30 -6.11 12.37
C PRO A 164 6.07 -7.56 11.88
N MET A 165 6.92 -8.04 10.96
CA MET A 165 6.80 -9.33 10.27
C MET A 165 6.62 -10.50 11.25
N LYS A 166 7.33 -10.46 12.38
CA LYS A 166 7.24 -11.48 13.44
C LYS A 166 5.81 -11.71 13.91
N ASN A 167 5.04 -10.65 14.13
CA ASN A 167 3.68 -10.75 14.67
C ASN A 167 2.71 -11.42 13.68
N TYR A 168 3.02 -11.34 12.39
CA TYR A 168 2.27 -12.05 11.36
C TYR A 168 2.72 -13.51 11.21
N MET A 169 4.02 -13.78 11.26
CA MET A 169 4.57 -15.12 11.04
C MET A 169 4.32 -16.09 12.19
N GLU A 170 4.16 -15.60 13.42
CA GLU A 170 3.80 -16.44 14.58
C GLU A 170 2.39 -17.03 14.48
N ASN A 171 1.54 -16.45 13.62
CA ASN A 171 0.21 -17.00 13.37
C ASN A 171 0.27 -18.10 12.29
N ILE A 172 0.12 -19.36 12.69
CA ILE A 172 0.16 -20.55 11.82
C ILE A 172 -0.81 -20.51 10.62
N ASN A 173 -1.82 -19.64 10.67
CA ASN A 173 -2.84 -19.46 9.63
C ASN A 173 -2.58 -18.25 8.72
N TYR A 174 -1.44 -17.59 8.88
CA TYR A 174 -1.03 -16.46 8.06
C TYR A 174 -0.45 -16.92 6.72
N ASN A 175 -0.81 -16.21 5.66
CA ASN A 175 -0.25 -16.37 4.33
C ASN A 175 0.38 -15.04 3.94
N TYR A 176 1.67 -15.07 3.58
CA TYR A 176 2.34 -13.88 3.05
C TYR A 176 1.68 -13.50 1.72
N PRO A 177 1.17 -12.27 1.56
CA PRO A 177 0.53 -11.89 0.33
C PRO A 177 1.56 -11.49 -0.73
N ILE A 178 1.30 -11.87 -1.97
CA ILE A 178 2.05 -11.47 -3.14
C ILE A 178 1.09 -10.67 -4.03
N SER A 179 1.51 -9.46 -4.42
CA SER A 179 0.91 -8.74 -5.55
C SER A 179 1.77 -9.01 -6.77
N SER A 180 1.24 -9.82 -7.69
CA SER A 180 1.90 -10.27 -8.92
C SER A 180 1.24 -9.72 -10.18
N VAL A 181 -0.03 -9.33 -10.10
CA VAL A 181 -0.82 -8.75 -11.19
C VAL A 181 -1.57 -7.53 -10.66
N ARG A 182 -1.52 -6.42 -11.43
CA ARG A 182 -2.32 -5.22 -11.18
C ARG A 182 -3.33 -5.03 -12.31
N GLY A 183 -4.59 -4.88 -11.92
CA GLY A 183 -5.73 -4.72 -12.82
C GLY A 183 -6.32 -6.05 -13.31
N CYS A 184 -7.50 -5.94 -13.94
CA CYS A 184 -8.29 -7.05 -14.45
C CYS A 184 -8.84 -6.71 -15.84
N PRO A 185 -8.84 -7.65 -16.81
CA PRO A 185 -9.30 -7.37 -18.17
C PRO A 185 -10.83 -7.28 -18.28
N TYR A 186 -11.55 -7.64 -17.21
CA TYR A 186 -13.01 -7.68 -17.19
C TYR A 186 -13.62 -6.36 -16.67
N ASN A 187 -14.88 -6.11 -17.07
CA ASN A 187 -15.66 -4.94 -16.66
C ASN A 187 -16.96 -5.36 -15.97
N CYS A 188 -16.85 -6.20 -14.94
CA CYS A 188 -18.01 -6.69 -14.19
C CYS A 188 -18.78 -5.54 -13.55
N THR A 189 -20.10 -5.53 -13.70
CA THR A 189 -21.00 -4.46 -13.23
C THR A 189 -21.05 -4.30 -11.71
N PHE A 190 -20.59 -5.31 -10.96
CA PHE A 190 -20.59 -5.34 -9.50
C PHE A 190 -19.20 -5.06 -8.86
N CYS A 191 -18.13 -4.95 -9.67
CA CYS A 191 -16.77 -4.89 -9.14
C CYS A 191 -16.35 -3.47 -8.79
N CYS A 192 -15.96 -3.22 -7.54
CA CYS A 192 -15.22 -2.04 -7.13
C CYS A 192 -13.73 -2.26 -7.46
N LYS A 193 -13.31 -1.79 -8.63
CA LYS A 193 -11.93 -2.01 -9.12
C LYS A 193 -10.92 -1.28 -8.23
N THR A 194 -9.81 -1.95 -7.92
CA THR A 194 -8.71 -1.41 -7.10
C THR A 194 -7.74 -0.55 -7.91
N PHE A 195 -7.58 -0.86 -9.21
CA PHE A 195 -6.61 -0.22 -10.10
C PHE A 195 -7.30 0.52 -11.26
N LEU A 196 -6.58 1.49 -11.84
CA LEU A 196 -7.03 2.24 -13.00
C LEU A 196 -7.31 1.30 -14.19
N LEU A 197 -8.42 1.57 -14.88
CA LEU A 197 -9.14 0.67 -15.79
C LEU A 197 -8.27 -0.07 -16.85
N ASN A 198 -8.60 -1.35 -17.06
CA ASN A 198 -8.39 -2.20 -18.25
C ASN A 198 -6.94 -2.49 -18.70
N LYS A 199 -5.92 -2.05 -17.95
CA LYS A 199 -4.52 -2.33 -18.27
C LYS A 199 -3.94 -3.32 -17.27
N VAL A 200 -4.11 -4.60 -17.58
CA VAL A 200 -3.49 -5.69 -16.83
C VAL A 200 -1.98 -5.64 -17.03
N ARG A 201 -1.26 -5.53 -15.93
CA ARG A 201 0.20 -5.64 -15.89
C ARG A 201 0.56 -6.71 -14.87
N ALA A 202 1.64 -7.41 -15.12
CA ALA A 202 2.09 -8.45 -14.22
C ALA A 202 3.60 -8.41 -14.10
N ARG A 203 4.07 -8.79 -12.92
CA ARG A 203 5.47 -9.09 -12.67
C ARG A 203 5.87 -10.34 -13.43
N SER A 204 7.14 -10.43 -13.82
CA SER A 204 7.66 -11.66 -14.42
C SER A 204 7.60 -12.81 -13.43
N PRO A 205 7.38 -14.06 -13.90
CA PRO A 205 7.48 -15.24 -13.06
C PRO A 205 8.77 -15.31 -12.25
N GLN A 206 9.92 -14.98 -12.85
CA GLN A 206 11.21 -14.97 -12.15
C GLN A 206 11.25 -13.94 -11.01
N HIS A 207 10.73 -12.73 -11.21
CA HIS A 207 10.73 -11.72 -10.17
C HIS A 207 9.87 -12.13 -8.95
N ILE A 208 8.78 -12.87 -9.17
CA ILE A 208 7.94 -13.42 -8.10
C ILE A 208 8.68 -14.53 -7.35
N ILE A 209 9.39 -15.40 -8.07
CA ILE A 209 10.21 -16.47 -7.47
C ILE A 209 11.31 -15.87 -6.58
N ASN A 210 11.95 -14.78 -7.02
CA ASN A 210 12.94 -14.08 -6.22
C ASN A 210 12.33 -13.53 -4.92
N GLU A 211 11.14 -12.92 -4.97
CA GLU A 211 10.45 -12.47 -3.75
C GLU A 211 10.14 -13.63 -2.81
N ILE A 212 9.65 -14.76 -3.34
CA ILE A 212 9.37 -15.95 -2.55
C ILE A 212 10.64 -16.40 -1.83
N ILE A 213 11.75 -16.56 -2.55
CA ILE A 213 13.03 -17.00 -1.97
C ILE A 213 13.47 -16.05 -0.86
N GLU A 214 13.47 -14.74 -1.11
CA GLU A 214 13.93 -13.75 -0.12
C GLU A 214 13.01 -13.69 1.10
N ALA A 215 11.69 -13.75 0.90
CA ALA A 215 10.71 -13.80 1.97
C ALA A 215 10.85 -15.08 2.83
N LYS A 216 11.09 -16.24 2.19
CA LYS A 216 11.36 -17.50 2.89
C LYS A 216 12.65 -17.41 3.72
N LYS A 217 13.76 -16.93 3.13
CA LYS A 217 15.05 -16.80 3.81
C LYS A 217 14.98 -15.90 5.04
N ARG A 218 14.32 -14.74 4.90
CA ARG A 218 14.29 -13.72 5.95
C ARG A 218 13.30 -14.02 7.07
N PHE A 219 12.16 -14.60 6.75
CA PHE A 219 11.02 -14.69 7.68
C PHE A 219 10.46 -16.10 7.88
N ASN A 220 11.09 -17.13 7.30
CA ASN A 220 10.63 -18.53 7.39
C ASN A 220 9.17 -18.70 6.94
N ILE A 221 8.77 -17.96 5.91
CA ILE A 221 7.41 -17.99 5.35
C ILE A 221 7.18 -19.33 4.65
N LYS A 222 6.10 -20.01 5.01
CA LYS A 222 5.73 -21.31 4.42
C LYS A 222 4.55 -21.24 3.48
N LYS A 223 3.71 -20.23 3.65
CA LYS A 223 2.45 -20.08 2.92
C LYS A 223 2.40 -18.71 2.25
N PHE A 224 2.07 -18.72 0.97
CA PHE A 224 1.96 -17.55 0.13
C PHE A 224 0.54 -17.46 -0.43
N CYS A 225 0.01 -16.26 -0.59
CA CYS A 225 -1.31 -16.02 -1.16
C CYS A 225 -1.24 -14.89 -2.18
N PHE A 226 -1.79 -15.08 -3.37
CA PHE A 226 -1.82 -14.03 -4.39
C PHE A 226 -3.00 -13.10 -4.13
N PHE A 227 -2.72 -11.81 -3.96
CA PHE A 227 -3.69 -10.75 -3.69
C PHE A 227 -4.03 -9.97 -4.97
N ASP A 228 -3.97 -10.67 -6.09
CA ASP A 228 -4.20 -10.12 -7.41
C ASP A 228 -5.70 -10.02 -7.70
N ASP A 229 -6.10 -9.02 -8.47
CA ASP A 229 -7.46 -8.97 -9.01
C ASP A 229 -7.76 -10.22 -9.86
N LEU A 230 -6.77 -10.68 -10.63
CA LEU A 230 -6.86 -11.91 -11.44
C LEU A 230 -5.47 -12.50 -11.73
N PHE A 231 -4.98 -13.38 -10.85
CA PHE A 231 -3.70 -14.08 -11.05
C PHE A 231 -3.64 -14.89 -12.36
N ILE A 232 -4.74 -15.57 -12.70
CA ILE A 232 -4.84 -16.50 -13.83
C ILE A 232 -5.14 -15.84 -15.17
N TYR A 233 -5.01 -14.51 -15.28
CA TYR A 233 -5.39 -13.78 -16.50
C TYR A 233 -4.62 -14.22 -17.75
N ASN A 234 -3.39 -14.75 -17.59
CA ASN A 234 -2.55 -15.25 -18.68
C ASN A 234 -2.03 -16.66 -18.34
N ARG A 235 -2.49 -17.66 -19.07
CA ARG A 235 -2.14 -19.07 -18.86
C ARG A 235 -0.64 -19.32 -19.01
N ASN A 236 0.00 -18.78 -20.06
CA ASN A 236 1.41 -19.06 -20.33
C ASN A 236 2.30 -18.56 -19.20
N ARG A 237 2.03 -17.35 -18.69
CA ARG A 237 2.72 -16.79 -17.52
C ARG A 237 2.55 -17.68 -16.27
N VAL A 238 1.34 -18.18 -16.03
CA VAL A 238 1.08 -19.07 -14.88
C VAL A 238 1.82 -20.40 -15.02
N MET A 239 1.85 -20.99 -16.21
CA MET A 239 2.61 -22.21 -16.47
C MET A 239 4.10 -22.00 -16.25
N GLU A 240 4.66 -20.90 -16.79
CA GLU A 240 6.06 -20.52 -16.57
C GLU A 240 6.37 -20.35 -15.08
N PHE A 241 5.50 -19.69 -14.31
CA PHE A 241 5.65 -19.59 -12.85
C PHE A 241 5.63 -20.96 -12.17
N CYS A 242 4.73 -21.86 -12.55
CA CYS A 242 4.68 -23.22 -12.02
C CYS A 242 5.97 -23.99 -12.33
N ASP A 243 6.46 -23.91 -13.57
CA ASP A 243 7.69 -24.58 -14.01
C ASP A 243 8.89 -24.06 -13.23
N LEU A 244 9.04 -22.72 -13.11
CA LEU A 244 10.09 -22.13 -12.28
C LEU A 244 9.99 -22.58 -10.83
N LYS A 245 8.78 -22.55 -10.25
CA LYS A 245 8.58 -22.98 -8.85
C LYS A 245 8.97 -24.44 -8.62
N ILE A 246 8.67 -25.33 -9.57
CA ILE A 246 9.01 -26.76 -9.48
C ILE A 246 10.52 -26.98 -9.63
N ASN A 247 11.15 -26.22 -10.53
CA ASN A 247 12.54 -26.44 -10.93
C ASN A 247 13.56 -25.63 -10.12
N THR A 248 13.14 -24.64 -9.33
CA THR A 248 14.03 -23.81 -8.47
C THR A 248 14.27 -24.52 -7.12
N PRO A 249 15.47 -25.09 -6.88
CA PRO A 249 15.75 -25.87 -5.67
C PRO A 249 15.65 -25.05 -4.38
N GLU A 250 16.03 -23.77 -4.42
CA GLU A 250 16.05 -22.86 -3.28
C GLU A 250 14.67 -22.75 -2.62
N ILE A 251 13.59 -22.84 -3.41
CA ILE A 251 12.21 -22.80 -2.88
C ILE A 251 11.92 -24.04 -2.02
N LYS A 252 12.48 -25.20 -2.39
CA LYS A 252 12.30 -26.49 -1.69
C LYS A 252 13.24 -26.63 -0.49
N GLU A 253 14.45 -26.10 -0.61
CA GLU A 253 15.51 -26.23 0.39
C GLU A 253 15.32 -25.30 1.59
N ILE A 254 14.64 -24.17 1.41
CA ILE A 254 14.28 -23.31 2.52
C ILE A 254 13.05 -23.89 3.23
N PRO A 255 13.12 -24.17 4.55
CA PRO A 255 12.05 -24.85 5.29
C PRO A 255 10.70 -24.11 5.39
#